data_AF-A0A4Y0BKE2-F1
#
_entry.id   AF-A0A4Y0BKE2-F1
#
_cell.length_a   1.000
_cell.length_b   1.000
_cell.length_c   1.000
_cell.angle_alpha   90.00
_cell.angle_beta   90.00
_cell.angle_gamma   90.00
#
_symmetry.space_group_name_H-M   'P 1'
#
loop_
_entity.id
_entity.type
_entity.pdbx_description
1 polymer ?
#
loop_
_entity_poly.entity_id
_entity_poly.type
_entity_poly.pdbx_seq_one_letter_code
_entity_poly.pdbx_strand_id
1 'polypeptide(L)'
;MQAQLALIKEFSIPGELSLSITYLQRALRDCVFQHQVLASKINNLPMHQRPKVKQYMLELEREMLSIGQEQEGLVRQLSERVKRFQMTIQSQHLVTICDDELYGYVSRQLNIQHETAVFSGTPKHISPRWSATELAQKYR
;
A
#
# COMPACT_ATOMS: atom_id res chain seq x y z
N MET A 1 0.19 15.61 27.34
CA MET A 1 1.02 15.05 26.26
C MET A 1 1.44 13.59 26.51
N GLN A 2 2.10 13.23 27.63
CA GLN A 2 2.50 11.82 27.90
C GLN A 2 1.31 10.84 28.02
N ALA A 3 0.19 11.26 28.62
CA ALA A 3 -1.00 10.42 28.77
C ALA A 3 -1.72 10.11 27.43
N GLN A 4 -1.81 11.08 26.53
CA GLN A 4 -2.40 10.87 25.19
C GLN A 4 -1.57 9.92 24.34
N LEU A 5 -0.24 10.02 24.41
CA LEU A 5 0.64 9.09 23.70
C LEU A 5 0.50 7.66 24.23
N ALA A 6 0.27 7.48 25.53
CA ALA A 6 -0.01 6.17 26.11
C ALA A 6 -1.32 5.58 25.55
N LEU A 7 -2.38 6.40 25.47
CA LEU A 7 -3.65 5.98 24.86
C LEU A 7 -3.48 5.64 23.38
N ILE A 8 -2.81 6.46 22.58
CA ILE A 8 -2.56 6.19 21.15
C ILE A 8 -1.85 4.84 20.95
N LYS A 9 -0.94 4.46 21.85
CA LYS A 9 -0.22 3.19 21.76
C LYS A 9 -1.11 1.95 21.92
N GLU A 10 -2.31 2.11 22.49
CA GLU A 10 -3.31 1.04 22.58
C GLU A 10 -3.94 0.72 21.22
N PHE A 11 -3.87 1.66 20.25
CA PHE A 11 -4.29 1.38 18.88
C PHE A 11 -3.37 0.35 18.23
N SER A 12 -3.98 -0.71 17.70
CA SER A 12 -3.29 -1.75 16.95
C SER A 12 -3.98 -1.98 15.60
N ILE A 13 -3.16 -2.09 14.56
CA ILE A 13 -3.61 -2.55 13.24
C ILE A 13 -3.59 -4.08 13.26
N PRO A 14 -4.68 -4.76 12.89
CA PRO A 14 -4.66 -6.21 12.73
C PRO A 14 -3.53 -6.64 11.78
N GLY A 15 -2.75 -7.65 12.18
CA GLY A 15 -1.58 -8.09 11.42
C GLY A 15 -1.89 -8.42 9.96
N GLU A 16 -3.03 -9.06 9.70
CA GLU A 16 -3.50 -9.36 8.34
C GLU A 16 -3.84 -8.11 7.53
N LEU A 17 -4.46 -7.10 8.15
CA LEU A 17 -4.77 -5.83 7.49
C LEU A 17 -3.47 -5.08 7.14
N SER A 18 -2.55 -4.99 8.10
CA SER A 18 -1.24 -4.38 7.92
C SER A 18 -0.43 -5.07 6.81
N LEU A 19 -0.39 -6.41 6.83
CA LEU A 19 0.29 -7.22 5.82
C LEU A 19 -0.34 -7.02 4.43
N SER A 20 -1.67 -6.99 4.34
CA SER A 20 -2.40 -6.81 3.07
C SER A 20 -2.14 -5.43 2.45
N ILE A 21 -2.19 -4.37 3.26
CA ILE A 21 -1.85 -3.00 2.82
C ILE A 21 -0.40 -2.98 2.33
N THR A 22 0.52 -3.53 3.11
CA THR A 22 1.96 -3.54 2.79
C THR A 22 2.23 -4.33 1.50
N TYR A 23 1.55 -5.47 1.30
CA TYR A 23 1.64 -6.29 0.11
C TYR A 23 1.23 -5.52 -1.15
N LEU A 24 0.08 -4.83 -1.11
CA LEU A 24 -0.40 -4.04 -2.23
C LEU A 24 0.47 -2.80 -2.49
N GLN A 25 0.97 -2.13 -1.45
CA GLN A 25 1.90 -1.01 -1.60
C GLN A 25 3.21 -1.43 -2.28
N ARG A 26 3.73 -2.62 -1.96
CA ARG A 26 4.89 -3.20 -2.64
C ARG A 26 4.57 -3.48 -4.12
N ALA A 27 3.46 -4.17 -4.40
CA ALA A 27 3.06 -4.47 -5.78
C ALA A 27 2.88 -3.20 -6.63
N LEU A 28 2.26 -2.15 -6.09
CA LEU A 28 2.08 -0.87 -6.76
C LEU A 28 3.43 -0.23 -7.11
N ARG A 29 4.36 -0.21 -6.16
CA ARG A 29 5.71 0.34 -6.37
C ARG A 29 6.45 -0.42 -7.46
N ASP A 30 6.38 -1.74 -7.44
CA ASP A 30 7.04 -2.58 -8.44
C ASP A 30 6.47 -2.31 -9.85
N CYS A 31 5.14 -2.15 -9.97
CA CYS A 31 4.49 -1.79 -11.23
C CYS A 31 4.91 -0.40 -11.73
N VAL A 32 4.92 0.60 -10.84
CA VAL A 32 5.35 1.98 -11.16
C VAL A 32 6.81 1.98 -11.62
N PHE A 33 7.69 1.28 -10.90
CA PHE A 33 9.09 1.19 -11.26
C PHE A 33 9.28 0.56 -12.66
N GLN A 34 8.61 -0.56 -12.92
CA GLN A 34 8.71 -1.20 -14.24
C GLN A 34 8.15 -0.31 -15.35
N HIS A 35 7.07 0.44 -15.10
CA HIS A 35 6.51 1.39 -16.05
C HIS A 35 7.52 2.51 -16.36
N GLN A 36 8.17 3.07 -15.34
CA GLN A 36 9.22 4.07 -15.52
C GLN A 36 10.41 3.52 -16.31
N VAL A 37 10.81 2.27 -16.09
CA VAL A 37 11.85 1.59 -16.87
C VAL A 37 11.46 1.55 -18.35
N LEU A 38 10.24 1.14 -18.69
CA LEU A 38 9.76 1.12 -20.07
C LEU A 38 9.69 2.53 -20.68
N ALA A 39 9.16 3.49 -19.94
CA ALA A 39 9.03 4.88 -20.36
C ALA A 39 10.39 5.52 -20.67
N SER A 40 11.42 5.22 -19.87
CA SER A 40 12.78 5.74 -20.09
C SER A 40 13.45 5.21 -21.37
N LYS A 41 13.04 4.02 -21.84
CA LYS A 41 13.66 3.34 -22.99
C LYS A 41 12.93 3.60 -24.30
N ILE A 42 11.64 3.92 -24.27
CA ILE A 42 10.77 3.91 -25.46
C ILE A 42 11.27 4.81 -26.60
N ASN A 43 11.84 5.96 -26.28
CA ASN A 43 12.34 6.92 -27.28
C ASN A 43 13.61 6.43 -27.99
N ASN A 44 14.36 5.53 -27.35
CA ASN A 44 15.57 4.93 -27.91
C ASN A 44 15.29 3.68 -28.76
N LEU A 45 14.03 3.21 -28.80
CA LEU A 45 13.66 2.03 -29.55
C LEU A 45 13.32 2.34 -31.02
N PRO A 46 13.60 1.40 -31.94
CA PRO A 46 13.11 1.45 -33.31
C PRO A 46 11.59 1.62 -33.37
N MET A 47 11.09 2.37 -34.35
CA MET A 47 9.65 2.70 -34.44
C MET A 47 8.73 1.46 -34.45
N HIS A 48 9.16 0.35 -35.05
CA HIS A 48 8.39 -0.89 -35.09
C HIS A 48 8.24 -1.58 -33.71
N GLN A 49 9.12 -1.30 -32.75
CA GLN A 49 9.08 -1.88 -31.39
C GLN A 49 8.27 -1.03 -30.41
N ARG A 50 8.12 0.27 -30.69
CA ARG A 50 7.42 1.22 -29.81
C ARG A 50 5.96 0.82 -29.52
N PRO A 51 5.14 0.34 -30.48
CA PRO A 51 3.76 -0.04 -30.19
C PRO A 51 3.65 -1.13 -29.12
N LYS A 52 4.54 -2.13 -29.15
CA LYS A 52 4.58 -3.22 -28.17
C LYS A 52 4.91 -2.70 -26.77
N VAL A 53 5.89 -1.80 -26.65
CA VAL A 53 6.23 -1.18 -25.36
C VAL A 53 5.10 -0.28 -24.84
N LYS A 54 4.40 0.46 -25.71
CA LYS A 54 3.21 1.22 -25.31
C LYS A 54 2.11 0.30 -24.77
N GLN A 55 1.89 -0.86 -25.40
CA GLN A 55 0.94 -1.84 -24.90
C GLN A 55 1.32 -2.34 -23.50
N TYR A 56 2.60 -2.64 -23.27
CA TYR A 56 3.09 -3.05 -21.94
C TYR A 56 2.91 -1.96 -20.88
N MET A 57 3.13 -0.69 -21.23
CA MET A 57 2.85 0.42 -20.32
C MET A 57 1.36 0.51 -19.97
N LEU A 58 0.46 0.34 -20.95
CA LEU A 58 -0.99 0.32 -20.71
C LEU A 58 -1.42 -0.87 -19.84
N GLU A 59 -0.80 -2.05 -20.01
CA GLU A 59 -1.04 -3.20 -19.14
C GLU A 59 -0.64 -2.90 -17.69
N LEU A 60 0.53 -2.28 -17.48
CA LEU A 60 0.98 -1.87 -16.15
C LEU A 60 0.06 -0.82 -15.54
N GLU A 61 -0.41 0.17 -16.31
CA GLU A 61 -1.35 1.20 -15.82
C GLU A 61 -2.67 0.57 -15.35
N ARG A 62 -3.20 -0.42 -16.09
CA ARG A 62 -4.39 -1.17 -15.67
C ARG A 62 -4.14 -1.95 -14.38
N GLU A 63 -2.97 -2.56 -14.23
CA GLU A 63 -2.59 -3.27 -13.01
C GLU A 63 -2.48 -2.32 -11.82
N MET A 64 -1.85 -1.14 -12.00
CA MET A 64 -1.78 -0.11 -10.96
C MET A 64 -3.17 0.35 -10.50
N LEU A 65 -4.11 0.53 -11.44
CA LEU A 65 -5.50 0.87 -11.11
C LEU A 65 -6.20 -0.25 -10.34
N SER A 66 -6.01 -1.51 -10.76
CA SER A 66 -6.56 -2.69 -10.06
C SER A 66 -6.03 -2.79 -8.62
N ILE A 67 -4.73 -2.58 -8.42
CA ILE A 67 -4.11 -2.54 -7.09
C ILE A 67 -4.71 -1.41 -6.25
N GLY A 68 -4.87 -0.21 -6.84
CA GLY A 68 -5.46 0.94 -6.16
C GLY A 68 -6.88 0.69 -5.69
N GLN A 69 -7.72 0.06 -6.50
CA GLN A 69 -9.10 -0.30 -6.13
C GLN A 69 -9.15 -1.28 -4.96
N GLU A 70 -8.29 -2.30 -4.96
CA GLU A 70 -8.22 -3.26 -3.85
C GLU A 70 -7.69 -2.60 -2.57
N GLN A 71 -6.70 -1.70 -2.71
CA GLN A 71 -6.14 -0.93 -1.60
C GLN A 71 -7.16 0.03 -0.98
N GLU A 72 -8.04 0.64 -1.77
CA GLU A 72 -9.11 1.54 -1.28
C GLU A 72 -10.00 0.84 -0.24
N GLY A 73 -10.37 -0.42 -0.50
CA GLY A 73 -11.16 -1.22 0.43
C GLY A 73 -10.46 -1.42 1.77
N LEU A 74 -9.15 -1.70 1.76
CA LEU A 74 -8.34 -1.87 2.96
C LEU A 74 -8.15 -0.55 3.73
N VAL A 75 -7.89 0.54 3.02
CA VAL A 75 -7.73 1.88 3.62
C VAL A 75 -9.03 2.30 4.29
N ARG A 76 -10.19 2.07 3.67
CA ARG A 76 -11.50 2.34 4.28
C ARG A 76 -11.69 1.54 5.58
N GLN A 77 -11.34 0.26 5.60
CA GLN A 77 -11.40 -0.55 6.82
C GLN A 77 -10.49 -0.01 7.92
N LEU A 78 -9.28 0.45 7.57
CA LEU A 78 -8.35 1.06 8.51
C LEU A 78 -8.91 2.39 9.06
N SER A 79 -9.45 3.25 8.19
CA SER A 79 -10.07 4.53 8.58
C SER A 79 -11.25 4.32 9.53
N GLU A 80 -12.12 3.33 9.27
CA GLU A 80 -13.22 3.00 10.17
C GLU A 80 -12.73 2.55 11.55
N ARG A 81 -11.66 1.76 11.61
CA ARG A 81 -11.04 1.31 12.87
C ARG A 81 -10.47 2.48 13.66
N VAL A 82 -9.76 3.38 12.98
CA VAL A 82 -9.22 4.60 13.58
C VAL A 82 -10.32 5.46 14.17
N LYS A 83 -11.41 5.69 13.41
CA LYS A 83 -12.57 6.45 13.88
C LYS A 83 -13.23 5.80 15.10
N ARG A 84 -13.44 4.47 15.07
CA ARG A 84 -14.00 3.73 16.22
C ARG A 84 -13.12 3.86 17.45
N PHE A 85 -11.80 3.74 17.28
CA PHE A 85 -10.85 3.91 18.38
C PHE A 85 -10.93 5.32 18.99
N GLN A 86 -10.97 6.38 18.18
CA GLN A 86 -11.11 7.75 18.68
C GLN A 86 -12.41 7.94 19.48
N MET A 87 -13.54 7.42 18.99
CA MET A 87 -14.82 7.48 19.70
C MET A 87 -14.77 6.72 21.05
N THR A 88 -14.13 5.55 21.09
CA THR A 88 -13.92 4.80 22.33
C THR A 88 -13.09 5.59 23.32
N ILE A 89 -11.95 6.16 22.91
CA ILE A 89 -11.10 6.94 23.80
C ILE A 89 -11.81 8.19 24.31
N GLN A 90 -12.53 8.90 23.43
CA GLN A 90 -13.30 10.08 23.82
C GLN A 90 -14.37 9.73 24.86
N SER A 91 -15.09 8.62 24.70
CA SER A 91 -16.13 8.22 25.65
C SER A 91 -15.58 7.71 26.98
N GLN A 92 -14.46 6.99 26.98
CA GLN A 92 -13.92 6.35 28.19
C GLN A 92 -12.99 7.25 29.00
N HIS A 93 -12.18 8.06 28.31
CA HIS A 93 -11.15 8.89 28.95
C HIS A 93 -11.49 10.37 28.92
N LEU A 94 -12.59 10.77 28.28
CA LEU A 94 -12.99 12.17 28.09
C LEU A 94 -11.89 13.02 27.43
N VAL A 95 -11.06 12.37 26.62
CA VAL A 95 -9.94 13.00 25.89
C VAL A 95 -10.18 12.82 24.39
N THR A 96 -10.06 13.92 23.65
CA THR A 96 -10.03 13.88 22.19
C THR A 96 -8.59 13.70 21.72
N ILE A 97 -8.35 12.67 20.91
CA ILE A 97 -7.08 12.46 20.21
C ILE A 97 -7.15 13.19 18.87
N CYS A 98 -6.15 14.03 18.59
CA CYS A 98 -6.03 14.73 17.32
C CYS A 98 -5.80 13.74 16.17
N ASP A 99 -6.46 13.99 15.03
CA ASP A 99 -6.31 13.19 13.81
C ASP A 99 -4.84 13.08 13.37
N ASP A 100 -4.09 14.20 13.38
CA ASP A 100 -2.69 14.22 12.93
C ASP A 100 -1.79 13.31 13.76
N GLU A 101 -1.99 13.26 15.08
CA GLU A 101 -1.19 12.43 15.99
C GLU A 101 -1.46 10.94 15.76
N LEU A 102 -2.74 10.59 15.61
CA LEU A 102 -3.16 9.21 15.41
C LEU A 102 -2.79 8.73 14.01
N TYR A 103 -3.07 9.51 12.97
CA TYR A 103 -2.70 9.17 11.59
C TYR A 103 -1.18 9.09 11.45
N GLY A 104 -0.42 9.98 12.10
CA GLY A 104 1.03 9.88 12.17
C GLY A 104 1.51 8.61 12.85
N TYR A 105 0.84 8.16 13.92
CA TYR A 105 1.15 6.88 14.58
C TYR A 105 0.83 5.67 13.69
N VAL A 106 -0.33 5.63 13.07
CA VAL A 106 -0.73 4.57 12.13
C VAL A 106 0.22 4.48 10.95
N SER A 107 0.60 5.63 10.37
CA SER A 107 1.56 5.71 9.27
C SER A 107 2.92 5.12 9.68
N ARG A 108 3.42 5.43 10.88
CA ARG A 108 4.67 4.83 11.41
C ARG A 108 4.56 3.32 11.58
N GLN A 109 3.45 2.80 12.09
CA GLN A 109 3.26 1.34 12.22
C GLN A 109 3.29 0.65 10.85
N LEU A 110 2.59 1.20 9.85
CA LEU A 110 2.62 0.67 8.48
C LEU A 110 4.02 0.75 7.86
N ASN A 111 4.77 1.82 8.12
CA ASN A 111 6.13 1.95 7.61
C ASN A 111 7.08 0.90 8.22
N ILE A 112 6.99 0.66 9.54
CA ILE A 112 7.77 -0.40 10.21
C ILE A 112 7.42 -1.77 9.62
N GLN A 113 6.12 -2.03 9.40
CA GLN A 113 5.70 -3.27 8.75
C GLN A 113 6.28 -3.36 7.34
N HIS A 114 6.29 -2.27 6.59
CA HIS A 114 6.86 -2.22 5.25
C HIS A 114 8.34 -2.56 5.19
N GLU A 115 9.12 -2.07 6.15
CA GLU A 115 10.56 -2.35 6.24
C GLU A 115 10.87 -3.80 6.65
N THR A 116 9.96 -4.45 7.37
CA THR A 116 10.19 -5.77 7.98
C THR A 116 9.39 -6.90 7.33
N ALA A 117 8.44 -6.59 6.44
CA ALA A 117 7.55 -7.57 5.85
C ALA A 117 8.31 -8.55 4.95
N VAL A 118 8.21 -9.83 5.32
CA VAL A 118 8.58 -10.96 4.46
C VAL A 118 7.30 -11.61 3.96
N PHE A 119 7.12 -11.62 2.64
CA PHE A 119 5.94 -12.22 2.02
C PHE A 119 6.23 -13.69 1.65
N SER A 120 5.68 -14.63 2.42
CA SER A 120 5.72 -16.06 2.10
C SER A 120 4.62 -16.50 1.12
N GLY A 121 3.75 -15.58 0.72
CA GLY A 121 2.65 -15.80 -0.20
C GLY A 121 1.70 -14.61 -0.27
N THR A 122 0.61 -14.77 -1.02
CA THR A 122 -0.45 -13.78 -1.12
C THR A 122 -1.34 -13.81 0.13
N PRO A 123 -1.69 -12.67 0.75
CA PRO A 123 -2.66 -12.61 1.84
C PRO A 123 -4.03 -13.17 1.45
N LYS A 124 -4.78 -13.76 2.40
CA LYS A 124 -5.96 -14.62 2.17
C LYS A 124 -7.13 -13.96 1.42
N HIS A 125 -7.16 -12.64 1.32
CA HIS A 125 -8.23 -11.86 0.68
C HIS A 125 -7.72 -10.86 -0.34
N ILE A 126 -6.48 -11.04 -0.79
CA ILE A 126 -5.82 -10.16 -1.74
C ILE A 126 -5.52 -10.95 -3.01
N SER A 127 -5.70 -10.29 -4.14
CA SER A 127 -5.37 -10.85 -5.45
C SER A 127 -3.85 -11.03 -5.57
N PRO A 128 -3.35 -12.15 -6.13
CA PRO A 128 -1.92 -12.35 -6.31
C PRO A 128 -1.34 -11.29 -7.23
N ARG A 129 -0.20 -10.71 -6.84
CA ARG A 129 0.51 -9.69 -7.61
C ARG A 129 1.93 -10.15 -7.93
N TRP A 130 2.39 -9.79 -9.13
CA TRP A 130 3.76 -10.05 -9.54
C TRP A 130 4.76 -9.31 -8.66
N SER A 131 5.87 -9.98 -8.39
CA SER A 131 7.08 -9.40 -7.84
C SER A 131 7.81 -8.55 -8.88
N ALA A 132 8.69 -7.65 -8.43
CA ALA A 132 9.60 -6.91 -9.29
C ALA A 132 10.35 -7.80 -10.30
N THR A 133 10.80 -8.99 -9.87
CA THR A 133 11.51 -9.94 -10.76
C THR A 133 10.62 -10.48 -11.86
N GLU A 134 9.38 -10.87 -11.53
CA GLU A 134 8.41 -11.38 -12.52
C GLU A 134 8.00 -10.29 -13.50
N LEU A 135 7.79 -9.05 -13.02
CA LEU A 135 7.51 -7.89 -13.87
C LEU A 135 8.69 -7.62 -14.82
N ALA A 136 9.91 -7.59 -14.31
CA ALA A 136 11.11 -7.39 -15.11
C ALA A 136 11.31 -8.50 -16.15
N GLN A 137 10.96 -9.75 -15.82
CA GLN A 137 11.01 -10.86 -16.76
C GLN A 137 9.93 -10.76 -17.84
N LYS A 138 8.69 -10.40 -17.47
CA LYS A 138 7.57 -10.28 -18.41
C LYS A 138 7.77 -9.16 -19.42
N TYR A 139 8.30 -8.01 -18.98
CA TYR A 139 8.40 -6.79 -19.77
C TYR A 139 9.83 -6.46 -20.23
N ARG A 140 10.65 -7.50 -20.38
CA ARG A 140 12.01 -7.40 -20.95
C ARG A 140 11.99 -7.06 -22.44
#